data_AF-A0AAU9MAV4-F1
#
_entry.id   AF-A0AAU9MAV4-F1
#
_cell.length_a   1.000
_cell.length_b   1.000
_cell.length_c   1.000
_cell.angle_alpha   90.00
_cell.angle_beta   90.00
_cell.angle_gamma   90.00
#
_symmetry.space_group_name_H-M   'P 1'
#
loop_
_entity.id
_entity.type
_entity.pdbx_description
1 polymer ?
#
loop_
_entity_poly.entity_id
_entity_poly.type
_entity_poly.pdbx_seq_one_letter_code
_entity_poly.pdbx_strand_id
1 'polypeptide(L)'
;MDHRYRRVNRHRRRRQCSSPSSETKTTTLLTSSSSLHHLLLFILCVNHISSGYNPINMAMAFDLNTITFDQGYATLFSDFNIDRSDDDQSVRLILNRQSGSGIISTDYYNYGFFSAKIKLPTKYTAGIVVAFYMRIECSGADI
;
A
#
# COMPACT_ATOMS: atom_id res chain seq x y z
N MET A 1 34.55 -4.09 37.63
CA MET A 1 33.44 -5.03 37.39
C MET A 1 32.90 -4.74 36.00
N ASP A 2 33.10 -5.67 35.06
CA ASP A 2 32.78 -5.50 33.64
C ASP A 2 31.59 -6.41 33.28
N HIS A 3 30.44 -5.81 32.95
CA HIS A 3 29.24 -6.54 32.56
C HIS A 3 29.21 -6.74 31.05
N ARG A 4 29.64 -7.93 30.63
CA ARG A 4 29.59 -8.44 29.25
C ARG A 4 28.17 -8.36 28.68
N TYR A 5 27.98 -7.50 27.68
CA TYR A 5 26.82 -7.45 26.80
C TYR A 5 26.82 -8.67 25.86
N ARG A 6 25.98 -9.67 26.17
CA ARG A 6 25.85 -10.90 25.38
C ARG A 6 24.92 -10.67 24.19
N ARG A 7 25.51 -10.41 23.02
CA ARG A 7 24.79 -10.37 21.72
C ARG A 7 24.18 -11.74 21.43
N VAL A 8 22.86 -11.84 21.40
CA VAL A 8 22.12 -13.00 20.88
C VAL A 8 22.00 -12.84 19.37
N ASN A 9 22.83 -13.55 18.61
CA ASN A 9 22.68 -13.65 17.15
C ASN A 9 21.51 -14.59 16.83
N ARG A 10 20.30 -14.03 16.67
CA ARG A 10 19.17 -14.76 16.06
C ARG A 10 19.36 -14.79 14.55
N HIS A 11 19.64 -15.98 14.03
CA HIS A 11 19.67 -16.27 12.60
C HIS A 11 18.24 -16.11 12.03
N ARG A 12 17.97 -14.98 11.36
CA ARG A 12 16.71 -14.70 10.67
C ARG A 12 16.65 -15.55 9.39
N ARG A 13 16.02 -16.72 9.44
CA ARG A 13 15.59 -17.42 8.21
C ARG A 13 14.54 -16.56 7.52
N ARG A 14 14.90 -15.92 6.40
CA ARG A 14 13.95 -15.25 5.51
C ARG A 14 13.00 -16.32 4.99
N ARG A 15 11.72 -16.26 5.36
CA ARG A 15 10.68 -16.96 4.61
C ARG A 15 10.48 -16.17 3.33
N GLN A 16 10.82 -16.79 2.20
CA GLN A 16 10.68 -16.21 0.88
C GLN A 16 9.23 -16.50 0.43
N CYS A 17 8.39 -15.48 0.34
CA CYS A 17 7.09 -15.60 -0.30
C CYS A 17 7.32 -15.74 -1.81
N SER A 18 6.93 -16.89 -2.37
CA SER A 18 6.98 -17.15 -3.81
C SER A 18 5.60 -16.84 -4.41
N SER A 19 5.54 -15.98 -5.43
CA SER A 19 4.33 -15.79 -6.25
C SER A 19 4.32 -16.80 -7.40
N PRO A 20 3.18 -17.43 -7.74
CA PRO A 20 3.07 -18.22 -8.97
C PRO A 20 2.92 -17.29 -10.19
N SER A 21 3.81 -17.42 -11.17
CA SER A 21 3.69 -16.77 -12.48
C SER A 21 2.75 -17.58 -13.37
N SER A 22 1.64 -17.00 -13.79
CA SER A 22 0.79 -17.57 -14.84
C SER A 22 1.37 -17.26 -16.22
N GLU A 23 1.91 -18.27 -16.90
CA GLU A 23 2.14 -18.21 -18.35
C GLU A 23 0.82 -18.47 -19.09
N THR A 24 0.50 -17.62 -20.06
CA THR A 24 -0.52 -17.91 -21.09
C THR A 24 0.08 -17.67 -22.47
N LYS A 25 0.35 -18.75 -23.20
CA LYS A 25 0.54 -18.76 -24.66
C LYS A 25 -0.74 -19.28 -25.29
N THR A 26 -1.33 -18.58 -26.26
CA THR A 26 -1.95 -19.23 -27.42
C THR A 26 -2.02 -18.26 -28.60
N THR A 27 -1.76 -18.83 -29.77
CA THR A 27 -1.36 -18.22 -31.05
C THR A 27 -2.52 -18.31 -32.06
N THR A 28 -2.77 -17.18 -32.75
CA THR A 28 -3.32 -16.96 -34.12
C THR A 28 -4.45 -17.83 -34.68
N LEU A 29 -5.40 -17.24 -35.43
CA LEU A 29 -5.66 -17.60 -36.85
C LEU A 29 -6.49 -16.51 -37.60
N LEU A 30 -5.83 -16.01 -38.66
CA LEU A 30 -6.20 -15.29 -39.89
C LEU A 30 -7.68 -15.02 -40.24
N THR A 31 -8.00 -13.77 -40.60
CA THR A 31 -9.06 -13.46 -41.58
C THR A 31 -8.58 -12.35 -42.53
N SER A 32 -8.70 -12.64 -43.83
CA SER A 32 -8.09 -11.92 -44.94
C SER A 32 -8.87 -10.65 -45.31
N SER A 33 -8.51 -9.51 -44.69
CA SER A 33 -8.90 -8.15 -45.14
C SER A 33 -7.89 -7.06 -44.71
N SER A 34 -6.71 -7.49 -44.27
CA SER A 34 -5.87 -6.77 -43.30
C SER A 34 -5.20 -5.49 -43.78
N SER A 35 -4.91 -5.33 -45.07
CA SER A 35 -4.12 -4.17 -45.56
C SER A 35 -4.86 -2.84 -45.39
N LEU A 36 -6.15 -2.79 -45.76
CA LEU A 36 -6.96 -1.58 -45.62
C LEU A 36 -7.30 -1.29 -44.16
N HIS A 37 -7.47 -2.32 -43.33
CA HIS A 37 -7.67 -2.14 -41.89
C HIS A 37 -6.41 -1.64 -41.19
N HIS A 38 -5.22 -2.16 -41.54
CA HIS A 38 -3.97 -1.65 -41.00
C HIS A 38 -3.71 -0.21 -41.44
N LEU A 39 -4.01 0.13 -42.70
CA LEU A 39 -3.88 1.50 -43.21
C LEU A 39 -4.88 2.44 -42.53
N LEU A 40 -6.14 2.02 -42.36
CA LEU A 40 -7.18 2.79 -41.67
C LEU A 40 -6.84 2.97 -40.18
N LEU A 41 -6.40 1.90 -39.49
CA LEU A 41 -5.94 1.95 -38.10
C LEU A 41 -4.69 2.82 -37.95
N PHE A 42 -3.77 2.77 -38.91
CA PHE A 42 -2.57 3.61 -38.93
C PHE A 42 -2.93 5.08 -39.13
N ILE A 43 -3.84 5.40 -40.05
CA ILE A 43 -4.33 6.77 -40.27
C ILE A 43 -5.09 7.28 -39.03
N LEU A 44 -5.94 6.46 -38.40
CA LEU A 44 -6.61 6.82 -37.13
C LEU A 44 -5.60 7.02 -35.99
N CYS A 45 -4.56 6.17 -35.89
CA CYS A 45 -3.46 6.33 -34.93
C CYS A 45 -2.68 7.63 -35.15
N VAL A 46 -2.29 7.93 -36.38
CA VAL A 46 -1.50 9.13 -36.71
C VAL A 46 -2.31 10.41 -36.48
N ASN A 47 -3.62 10.40 -36.76
CA ASN A 47 -4.50 11.54 -36.46
C ASN A 47 -4.80 11.67 -34.96
N HIS A 48 -4.88 10.56 -34.20
CA HIS A 48 -4.97 10.59 -32.72
C HIS A 48 -3.68 11.10 -32.08
N ILE A 49 -2.52 10.79 -32.66
CA ILE A 49 -1.22 11.30 -32.23
C ILE A 49 -1.09 12.80 -32.55
N SER A 50 -1.62 13.29 -33.67
CA SER A 50 -1.47 14.70 -34.08
C SER A 50 -2.49 15.67 -33.45
N SER A 51 -3.68 15.20 -33.05
CA SER A 51 -4.77 16.08 -32.61
C SER A 51 -4.85 16.34 -31.08
N GLY A 52 -3.80 16.07 -30.30
CA GLY A 52 -3.97 16.05 -28.84
C GLY A 52 -2.76 16.14 -27.93
N TYR A 53 -1.56 16.54 -28.38
CA TYR A 53 -0.47 16.86 -27.44
C TYR A 53 -0.65 18.23 -26.79
N ASN A 54 -1.74 18.40 -26.05
CA ASN A 54 -1.63 19.13 -24.80
C ASN A 54 -0.89 18.18 -23.85
N PRO A 55 0.16 18.59 -23.12
CA PRO A 55 0.63 17.80 -21.99
C PRO A 55 -0.50 17.83 -20.94
N ILE A 56 -1.52 17.01 -21.14
CA ILE A 56 -2.51 16.70 -20.13
C ILE A 56 -1.66 16.10 -19.03
N ASN A 57 -1.48 16.86 -17.95
CA ASN A 57 -0.88 16.41 -16.71
C ASN A 57 -1.43 15.01 -16.44
N MET A 58 -0.64 13.99 -16.74
CA MET A 58 -0.95 12.59 -16.49
C MET A 58 -0.69 12.33 -14.99
N ALA A 59 -1.20 13.24 -14.15
CA ALA A 59 -1.49 12.92 -12.78
C ALA A 59 -2.63 11.91 -12.90
N MET A 60 -2.29 10.62 -12.76
CA MET A 60 -3.24 9.62 -12.33
C MET A 60 -3.90 10.20 -11.08
N ALA A 61 -5.04 10.85 -11.24
CA ALA A 61 -5.79 11.45 -10.15
C ALA A 61 -6.41 10.28 -9.40
N PHE A 62 -5.63 9.70 -8.49
CA PHE A 62 -6.18 8.78 -7.51
C PHE A 62 -7.21 9.58 -6.71
N ASP A 63 -8.47 9.15 -6.76
CA ASP A 63 -9.51 9.70 -5.91
C ASP A 63 -9.21 9.28 -4.47
N LEU A 64 -8.47 10.13 -3.75
CA LEU A 64 -8.06 9.90 -2.36
C LEU A 64 -9.16 10.33 -1.39
N ASN A 65 -10.36 9.77 -1.58
CA ASN A 65 -11.44 9.97 -0.64
C ASN A 65 -11.04 9.42 0.74
N THR A 66 -11.26 10.25 1.76
CA THR A 66 -10.99 9.85 3.14
C THR A 66 -12.08 8.86 3.57
N ILE A 67 -11.66 7.66 3.95
CA ILE A 67 -12.56 6.65 4.52
C ILE A 67 -12.67 6.85 6.03
N THR A 68 -13.76 6.35 6.60
CA THR A 68 -13.92 6.30 8.06
C THR A 68 -13.01 5.24 8.68
N PHE A 69 -12.63 5.42 9.93
CA PHE A 69 -11.77 4.49 10.66
C PHE A 69 -12.41 3.10 10.70
N ASP A 70 -13.68 2.99 11.08
CA ASP A 70 -14.36 1.69 11.19
C ASP A 70 -14.53 0.96 9.85
N GLN A 71 -14.47 1.69 8.72
CA GLN A 71 -14.46 1.06 7.39
C GLN A 71 -13.10 0.46 7.03
N GLY A 72 -12.01 1.15 7.33
CA GLY A 72 -10.68 0.79 6.81
C GLY A 72 -9.75 0.09 7.80
N TYR A 73 -10.00 0.28 9.10
CA TYR A 73 -9.05 -0.03 10.15
C TYR A 73 -9.72 -0.62 11.39
N ALA A 74 -8.93 -1.35 12.14
CA ALA A 74 -9.26 -1.85 13.46
C ALA A 74 -8.13 -1.56 14.43
N THR A 75 -8.43 -1.64 15.72
CA THR A 75 -7.41 -1.56 16.77
C THR A 75 -6.50 -2.78 16.72
N LEU A 76 -5.18 -2.56 16.64
CA LEU A 76 -4.19 -3.62 16.75
C LEU A 76 -3.86 -3.91 18.23
N PHE A 77 -3.68 -2.85 19.04
CA PHE A 77 -3.45 -2.97 20.47
C PHE A 77 -3.72 -1.64 21.19
N SER A 78 -3.99 -1.72 22.50
CA SER A 78 -4.16 -0.58 23.42
C SER A 78 -5.26 0.38 22.96
N ASP A 79 -6.48 -0.14 22.82
CA ASP A 79 -7.72 0.60 22.50
C ASP A 79 -7.94 1.83 23.41
N PHE A 80 -7.63 1.72 24.70
CA PHE A 80 -7.71 2.83 25.66
C PHE A 80 -6.77 4.02 25.36
N ASN A 81 -5.85 3.89 24.40
CA ASN A 81 -4.96 4.94 23.92
C ASN A 81 -5.29 5.40 22.49
N ILE A 82 -6.50 5.11 22.01
CA ILE A 82 -6.98 5.48 20.68
C ILE A 82 -8.21 6.38 20.84
N ASP A 83 -8.05 7.65 20.45
CA ASP A 83 -9.15 8.62 20.40
C ASP A 83 -9.54 8.86 18.94
N ARG A 84 -10.83 8.68 18.61
CA ARG A 84 -11.38 8.93 17.27
C ARG A 84 -12.07 10.29 17.24
N SER A 85 -12.01 10.98 16.10
CA SER A 85 -12.82 12.19 15.90
C SER A 85 -14.29 11.85 15.72
N ASP A 86 -15.16 12.83 15.98
CA ASP A 86 -16.62 12.67 15.88
C ASP A 86 -17.10 12.27 14.47
N ASP A 87 -16.35 12.67 13.43
CA ASP A 87 -16.61 12.32 12.03
C ASP A 87 -15.98 10.99 11.60
N ASP A 88 -15.26 10.33 12.50
CA ASP A 88 -14.51 9.08 12.30
C ASP A 88 -13.47 9.11 11.17
N GLN A 89 -13.07 10.30 10.68
CA GLN A 89 -12.10 10.45 9.60
C GLN A 89 -10.66 10.65 10.10
N SER A 90 -10.48 10.82 11.41
CA SER A 90 -9.18 10.98 12.03
C SER A 90 -9.06 10.18 13.32
N VAL A 91 -7.85 9.72 13.59
CA VAL A 91 -7.54 8.94 14.78
C VAL A 91 -6.28 9.48 15.43
N ARG A 92 -6.33 9.60 16.76
CA ARG A 92 -5.24 10.05 17.61
C ARG A 92 -4.68 8.85 18.37
N LEU A 93 -3.47 8.47 17.99
CA LEU A 93 -2.71 7.43 18.68
C LEU A 93 -1.92 8.05 19.84
N ILE A 94 -2.19 7.59 21.06
CA ILE A 94 -1.56 8.08 22.27
C ILE A 94 -0.45 7.11 22.70
N LEU A 95 0.68 7.68 23.13
CA LEU A 95 1.75 6.98 23.81
C LEU A 95 1.89 7.56 25.21
N ASN A 96 1.78 6.71 26.22
CA ASN A 96 1.99 7.06 27.61
C ASN A 96 2.99 6.09 28.27
N ARG A 97 3.18 6.19 29.58
CA ARG A 97 4.13 5.33 30.31
C ARG A 97 3.73 3.86 30.36
N GLN A 98 2.44 3.55 30.18
CA GLN A 98 1.93 2.17 30.25
C GLN A 98 2.07 1.46 28.90
N SER A 99 1.69 2.12 27.81
CA SER A 99 1.74 1.56 26.46
C SER A 99 1.71 2.63 25.37
N GLY A 100 2.14 2.24 24.17
CA GLY A 100 1.76 2.93 22.93
C GLY A 100 0.37 2.50 22.45
N SER A 101 0.06 2.80 21.20
CA SER A 101 -1.15 2.34 20.52
C SER A 101 -0.85 2.04 19.05
N GLY A 102 -1.70 1.22 18.43
CA GLY A 102 -1.55 0.86 17.04
C GLY A 102 -2.86 0.42 16.43
N ILE A 103 -2.95 0.64 15.12
CA ILE A 103 -4.10 0.28 14.28
C ILE A 103 -3.59 -0.57 13.12
N ILE A 104 -4.48 -1.39 12.56
CA ILE A 104 -4.18 -2.27 11.43
C ILE A 104 -5.33 -2.19 10.43
N SER A 105 -5.04 -2.39 9.15
CA SER A 105 -6.10 -2.50 8.15
C SER A 105 -7.01 -3.69 8.45
N THR A 106 -8.30 -3.53 8.19
CA THR A 106 -9.27 -4.63 8.35
C THR A 106 -9.04 -5.72 7.30
N ASP A 107 -8.60 -5.33 6.10
CA ASP A 107 -8.34 -6.24 4.98
C ASP A 107 -6.84 -6.39 4.67
N TYR A 108 -6.52 -7.47 3.94
CA TYR A 108 -5.24 -7.69 3.30
C TYR A 108 -5.25 -7.21 1.86
N TYR A 109 -4.12 -6.68 1.40
CA TYR A 109 -3.99 -6.13 0.05
C TYR A 109 -2.82 -6.77 -0.70
N ASN A 110 -3.05 -7.11 -1.97
CA ASN A 110 -2.01 -7.58 -2.88
C ASN A 110 -1.21 -6.42 -3.49
N TYR A 111 -1.89 -5.33 -3.80
CA TYR A 111 -1.34 -4.08 -4.34
C TYR A 111 -2.32 -2.95 -4.04
N GLY A 112 -1.83 -1.71 -4.06
CA GLY A 112 -2.66 -0.53 -3.82
C GLY A 112 -1.83 0.72 -3.57
N PHE A 113 -2.51 1.85 -3.53
CA PHE A 113 -1.93 3.12 -3.09
C PHE A 113 -2.44 3.43 -1.68
N PHE A 114 -1.53 3.46 -0.71
CA PHE A 114 -1.87 3.71 0.69
C PHE A 114 -1.40 5.11 1.08
N SER A 115 -2.34 5.96 1.49
CA SER A 115 -2.07 7.34 1.87
C SER A 115 -2.75 7.68 3.18
N ALA A 116 -2.10 8.52 3.97
CA ALA A 116 -2.62 9.02 5.23
C ALA A 116 -2.11 10.44 5.47
N LYS A 117 -2.96 11.28 6.07
CA LYS A 117 -2.57 12.61 6.58
C LYS A 117 -2.07 12.44 8.02
N ILE A 118 -0.76 12.54 8.23
CA ILE A 118 -0.14 12.28 9.53
C ILE A 118 0.36 13.59 10.14
N LYS A 119 -0.17 13.95 11.31
CA LYS A 119 0.34 15.06 12.13
C LYS A 119 1.22 14.54 13.24
N LEU A 120 2.46 15.00 13.29
CA LEU A 120 3.39 14.62 14.36
C LEU A 120 3.18 15.48 15.63
N PRO A 121 3.50 14.96 16.82
CA PRO A 121 3.49 15.76 18.04
C PRO A 121 4.47 16.93 17.94
N THR A 122 4.08 18.09 18.47
CA THR A 122 4.84 19.35 18.33
C THR A 122 5.79 19.64 19.50
N LYS A 123 5.77 18.82 20.56
CA LYS A 123 6.60 18.97 21.77
C LYS A 123 7.74 17.95 21.78
N TYR A 124 8.54 17.92 22.85
CA TYR A 124 9.66 16.98 23.00
C TYR A 124 9.26 15.53 22.72
N THR A 125 9.85 14.93 21.69
CA THR A 125 9.56 13.58 21.20
C THR A 125 10.80 12.68 21.15
N ALA A 126 11.83 12.95 21.95
CA ALA A 126 13.05 12.13 21.92
C ALA A 126 12.72 10.66 22.21
N GLY A 127 13.15 9.77 21.32
CA GLY A 127 12.90 8.32 21.42
C GLY A 127 11.51 7.85 20.99
N ILE A 128 10.61 8.74 20.56
CA ILE A 128 9.29 8.36 20.04
C ILE A 128 9.39 8.08 18.54
N VAL A 129 8.73 7.00 18.09
CA VAL A 129 8.62 6.64 16.67
C VAL A 129 7.15 6.59 16.29
N VAL A 130 6.82 7.26 15.19
CA VAL A 130 5.53 7.11 14.49
C VAL A 130 5.81 6.36 13.20
N ALA A 131 5.04 5.32 12.92
CA ALA A 131 5.25 4.46 11.76
C ALA A 131 3.94 4.23 11.00
N PHE A 132 4.00 4.41 9.69
CA PHE A 132 2.97 4.01 8.73
C PHE A 132 3.64 3.10 7.71
N TYR A 133 3.28 1.81 7.72
CA TYR A 133 3.98 0.78 6.95
C TYR A 133 3.06 -0.37 6.59
N MET A 134 3.45 -1.14 5.59
CA MET A 134 2.79 -2.38 5.19
C MET A 134 3.62 -3.58 5.66
N ARG A 135 2.95 -4.63 6.12
CA ARG A 135 3.56 -5.92 6.45
C ARG A 135 2.93 -7.02 5.60
N ILE A 136 3.76 -7.95 5.14
CA ILE A 136 3.30 -9.17 4.50
C ILE A 136 3.01 -10.18 5.61
N GLU A 137 1.78 -10.70 5.65
CA GLU A 137 1.46 -11.87 6.45
C GLU A 137 2.00 -13.10 5.71
N CYS A 138 3.01 -13.76 6.27
CA CYS A 138 3.43 -15.05 5.77
C CYS A 138 2.54 -16.10 6.44
N SER A 139 1.57 -16.67 5.72
CA SER A 139 0.89 -17.86 6.25
C SER A 139 1.93 -18.97 6.41
N GLY A 140 2.18 -19.34 7.66
CA GLY A 140 2.93 -20.55 7.97
C GLY A 140 2.00 -21.72 7.72
N ALA A 141 2.46 -22.66 6.89
CA ALA A 141 1.85 -23.95 6.66
C ALA A 141 1.18 -24.51 7.93
N ASP A 142 -0.07 -24.92 7.76
CA ASP A 142 -0.70 -25.90 8.65
C ASP A 142 0.30 -27.02 8.93
N ILE A 143 0.45 -27.37 10.21
CA ILE A 143 1.02 -28.64 10.66
C ILE A 143 -0.13 -29.60 10.96
#